data_AF-K2S0Y4-F1
#
_entry.id   AF-K2S0Y4-F1
#
_cell.length_a   1.000
_cell.length_b   1.000
_cell.length_c   1.000
_cell.angle_alpha   90.00
_cell.angle_beta   90.00
_cell.angle_gamma   90.00
#
_symmetry.space_group_name_H-M   'P 1'
#
loop_
_entity.id
_entity.type
_entity.pdbx_description
1 polymer ?
#
loop_
_entity_poly.entity_id
_entity_poly.type
_entity_poly.pdbx_seq_one_letter_code
_entity_poly.pdbx_strand_id
1 'polypeptide(L)'
;MHWVQGATPALRFYCEAFNPARSESEKTFEAYVSVPTGVSMYAKEQLHCPRDWAQQAANIQFWREYENGGHFSSFERPDVFVEDLRAFVNAP
;
A
#
# COMPACT_ATOMS: atom_id res chain seq x y z
N MET A 1 6.34 -18.69 5.70
CA MET A 1 6.26 -20.08 6.22
C MET A 1 4.81 -20.40 6.55
N HIS A 2 4.07 -21.02 5.63
CA HIS A 2 2.64 -21.33 5.84
C HIS A 2 2.36 -22.81 6.12
N TRP A 3 3.36 -23.67 5.94
CA TRP A 3 3.19 -25.13 6.07
C TRP A 3 2.90 -25.58 7.50
N VAL A 4 3.62 -25.06 8.50
CA VAL A 4 3.53 -25.53 9.89
C VAL A 4 2.27 -25.01 10.61
N GLN A 5 1.96 -23.72 10.44
CA GLN A 5 0.85 -23.06 11.16
C GLN A 5 -0.44 -22.97 10.31
N GLY A 6 -0.37 -23.31 9.02
CA GLY A 6 -1.44 -23.08 8.06
C GLY A 6 -1.54 -21.62 7.60
N ALA A 7 -2.25 -21.39 6.49
CA ALA A 7 -2.53 -20.04 5.97
C ALA A 7 -3.90 -19.49 6.44
N THR A 8 -4.74 -20.32 7.05
CA THR A 8 -6.15 -20.01 7.35
C THR A 8 -6.38 -18.71 8.09
N PRO A 9 -5.61 -18.34 9.14
CA PRO A 9 -5.82 -17.06 9.83
C PRO A 9 -5.63 -15.84 8.92
N ALA A 10 -4.70 -15.92 7.94
CA ALA A 10 -4.43 -14.82 7.01
C ALA A 10 -5.51 -14.67 5.93
N LEU A 11 -6.31 -15.72 5.67
CA LEU A 11 -7.37 -15.70 4.65
C LEU A 11 -8.63 -14.98 5.12
N ARG A 12 -8.81 -14.72 6.42
CA ARG A 12 -9.98 -14.04 6.97
C ARG A 12 -10.20 -12.65 6.37
N PHE A 13 -9.11 -11.94 6.06
CA PHE A 13 -9.14 -10.63 5.41
C PHE A 13 -9.98 -10.62 4.13
N TYR A 14 -9.99 -11.70 3.35
CA TYR A 14 -10.77 -11.76 2.10
C TYR A 14 -12.28 -11.65 2.34
N CYS A 15 -12.79 -12.23 3.43
CA CYS A 15 -14.20 -12.12 3.79
C CYS A 15 -14.58 -10.73 4.33
N GLU A 16 -13.61 -9.93 4.76
CA GLU A 16 -13.85 -8.57 5.26
C GLU A 16 -13.69 -7.55 4.13
N ALA A 17 -12.65 -7.70 3.32
CA ALA A 17 -12.32 -6.79 2.23
C ALA A 17 -13.20 -6.99 0.97
N PHE A 18 -13.62 -8.22 0.65
CA PHE A 18 -14.32 -8.50 -0.62
C PHE A 18 -15.76 -9.00 -0.44
N ASN A 19 -16.31 -8.97 0.78
CA ASN A 19 -17.70 -9.35 0.99
C ASN A 19 -18.63 -8.18 0.62
N PRO A 20 -19.45 -8.32 -0.44
CA PRO A 20 -20.30 -7.23 -0.92
C PRO A 20 -21.40 -6.84 0.09
N ALA A 21 -21.73 -7.72 1.04
CA ALA A 21 -22.69 -7.40 2.10
C ALA A 21 -22.10 -6.52 3.22
N ARG A 22 -20.77 -6.33 3.26
CA ARG A 22 -20.08 -5.54 4.29
C ARG A 22 -19.39 -4.30 3.75
N SER A 23 -18.96 -4.33 2.49
CA SER A 23 -18.30 -3.23 1.78
C SER A 23 -17.31 -2.38 2.62
N GLU A 24 -16.58 -3.03 3.52
CA GLU A 24 -15.68 -2.32 4.45
C GLU A 24 -14.46 -1.74 3.71
N SER A 25 -14.05 -2.38 2.61
CA SER A 25 -12.98 -1.88 1.74
C SER A 25 -13.37 -0.58 1.02
N GLU A 26 -14.62 -0.44 0.57
CA GLU A 26 -15.11 0.79 -0.08
C GLU A 26 -15.15 1.94 0.93
N LYS A 27 -15.62 1.67 2.16
CA LYS A 27 -15.63 2.67 3.26
C LYS A 27 -14.24 3.21 3.60
N THR A 28 -13.19 2.43 3.36
CA THR A 28 -11.81 2.85 3.64
C THR A 28 -11.40 4.07 2.81
N PHE A 29 -12.02 4.27 1.62
CA PHE A 29 -11.78 5.43 0.77
C PHE A 29 -12.74 6.60 1.05
N GLU A 30 -13.70 6.46 1.96
CA GLU A 30 -14.62 7.54 2.35
C GLU A 30 -13.95 8.53 3.34
N ALA A 31 -12.95 8.07 4.09
CA ALA A 31 -12.27 8.87 5.10
C ALA A 31 -10.90 9.37 4.60
N TYR A 32 -10.71 10.69 4.62
CA TYR A 32 -9.43 11.31 4.27
C TYR A 32 -8.37 11.04 5.34
N VAL A 33 -7.20 10.55 4.92
CA VAL A 33 -6.04 10.34 5.81
C VAL A 33 -5.28 11.67 5.97
N SER A 34 -5.47 12.34 7.10
CA SER A 34 -4.91 13.69 7.35
C SER A 34 -3.43 13.69 7.76
N VAL A 35 -2.91 12.56 8.25
CA VAL A 35 -1.51 12.44 8.66
C VAL A 35 -0.57 12.37 7.45
N PRO A 36 0.69 12.85 7.56
CA PRO A 36 1.66 12.75 6.48
C PRO A 36 1.76 11.32 5.94
N THR A 37 1.58 11.18 4.63
CA THR A 37 1.57 9.90 3.93
C THR A 37 2.59 9.90 2.81
N GLY A 38 3.40 8.85 2.74
CA GLY A 38 4.37 8.62 1.66
C GLY A 38 3.95 7.44 0.79
N VAL A 39 4.14 7.57 -0.53
CA VAL A 39 3.84 6.49 -1.49
C VAL A 39 5.03 6.26 -2.42
N SER A 40 5.42 5.00 -2.53
CA SER A 40 6.35 4.48 -3.53
C SER A 40 5.57 3.58 -4.49
N MET A 41 5.29 4.08 -5.69
CA MET A 41 4.42 3.43 -6.67
C MET A 41 5.25 2.62 -7.67
N TYR A 42 5.12 1.29 -7.63
CA TYR A 42 5.87 0.38 -8.48
C TYR A 42 5.04 -0.08 -9.69
N ALA A 43 5.68 -0.23 -10.85
CA ALA A 43 4.99 -0.53 -12.11
C ALA A 43 4.13 -1.80 -12.09
N LYS A 44 4.51 -2.84 -11.34
CA LYS A 44 3.78 -4.13 -11.28
C LYS A 44 2.94 -4.31 -10.01
N GLU A 45 2.61 -3.23 -9.31
CA GLU A 45 1.64 -3.26 -8.22
C GLU A 45 0.25 -3.66 -8.75
N GLN A 46 -0.49 -4.48 -8.01
CA GLN A 46 -1.80 -4.99 -8.43
C GLN A 46 -2.87 -3.90 -8.45
N LEU A 47 -2.78 -2.96 -7.50
CA LEU A 47 -3.71 -1.84 -7.34
C LEU A 47 -2.96 -0.52 -7.61
N HIS A 48 -2.52 -0.35 -8.85
CA HIS A 48 -1.84 0.88 -9.26
C HIS A 48 -2.78 2.09 -9.14
N CYS A 49 -2.39 3.08 -8.35
CA CYS A 49 -3.20 4.26 -8.07
C CYS A 49 -2.49 5.51 -8.62
N PRO A 50 -3.11 6.28 -9.53
CA PRO A 50 -2.56 7.56 -9.97
C PRO A 50 -2.38 8.54 -8.80
N ARG A 51 -1.34 9.38 -8.86
CA ARG A 51 -1.03 10.37 -7.82
C ARG A 51 -2.22 11.28 -7.48
N ASP A 52 -2.92 11.76 -8.50
CA ASP A 52 -4.04 12.69 -8.33
C ASP A 52 -5.21 12.05 -7.54
N TRP A 53 -5.41 10.74 -7.67
CA TRP A 53 -6.42 10.01 -6.91
C TRP A 53 -5.95 9.79 -5.47
N ALA A 54 -4.68 9.42 -5.27
CA ALA A 54 -4.11 9.27 -3.95
C ALA A 54 -4.14 10.58 -3.13
N GLN A 55 -3.93 11.73 -3.77
CA GLN A 55 -3.99 13.04 -3.12
C GLN A 55 -5.40 13.43 -2.66
N GLN A 56 -6.46 12.90 -3.29
CA GLN A 56 -7.83 13.10 -2.82
C GLN A 56 -8.15 12.25 -1.59
N ALA A 57 -7.45 11.13 -1.40
CA ALA A 57 -7.67 10.20 -0.29
C ALA A 57 -6.75 10.46 0.91
N ALA A 58 -5.58 11.07 0.72
CA ALA A 58 -4.58 11.23 1.78
C ALA A 58 -3.71 12.49 1.64
N ASN A 59 -3.12 12.91 2.76
CA ASN A 59 -2.12 13.98 2.84
C ASN A 59 -0.75 13.48 2.33
N ILE A 60 -0.61 13.39 1.01
CA ILE A 60 0.60 12.89 0.34
C ILE A 60 1.74 13.92 0.45
N GLN A 61 2.76 13.60 1.24
CA GLN A 61 3.96 14.41 1.44
C GLN A 61 5.19 13.86 0.70
N PHE A 62 5.14 12.60 0.29
CA PHE A 62 6.20 11.93 -0.46
C PHE A 62 5.60 11.07 -1.57
N TRP A 63 6.14 11.18 -2.77
CA TRP A 63 5.72 10.41 -3.93
C TRP A 63 6.90 10.08 -4.83
N ARG A 64 7.09 8.79 -5.13
CA ARG A 64 8.04 8.31 -6.13
C ARG A 64 7.41 7.21 -6.97
N GLU A 65 7.74 7.16 -8.25
CA GLU A 65 7.29 6.14 -9.19
C GLU A 65 8.48 5.38 -9.76
N TYR A 66 8.32 4.07 -9.94
CA TYR A 66 9.38 3.18 -10.41
C TYR A 66 8.91 2.28 -11.55
N GLU A 67 9.74 2.19 -12.59
CA GLU A 67 9.51 1.30 -13.75
C GLU A 67 9.71 -0.19 -13.43
N ASN A 68 10.37 -0.50 -12.30
CA ASN A 68 10.75 -1.86 -11.92
C ASN A 68 10.30 -2.19 -10.49
N GLY A 69 9.87 -3.44 -10.28
CA GLY A 69 9.29 -3.92 -9.02
C GLY A 69 7.76 -4.01 -9.06
N GLY A 70 7.17 -4.63 -8.05
CA GLY A 70 5.73 -4.81 -7.92
C GLY A 70 5.25 -4.99 -6.49
N HIS A 71 4.25 -5.85 -6.34
CA HIS A 71 3.50 -6.05 -5.09
C HIS A 71 4.38 -6.39 -3.87
N PHE A 72 5.48 -7.12 -4.07
CA PHE A 72 6.41 -7.47 -3.00
C PHE A 72 7.64 -6.54 -3.02
N SER A 73 7.41 -5.23 -3.13
CA SER A 73 8.46 -4.21 -3.32
C SER A 73 9.62 -4.29 -2.32
N SER A 74 9.34 -4.55 -1.04
CA SER A 74 10.37 -4.73 0.00
C SER A 74 11.28 -5.94 -0.22
N PHE A 75 10.81 -6.95 -0.95
CA PHE A 75 11.58 -8.14 -1.32
C PHE A 75 12.21 -8.01 -2.71
N GLU A 76 11.49 -7.42 -3.67
CA GLU A 76 11.94 -7.26 -5.06
C GLU A 76 12.99 -6.14 -5.24
N ARG A 77 12.86 -5.07 -4.45
CA ARG A 77 13.67 -3.84 -4.53
C ARG A 77 14.06 -3.33 -3.14
N PRO A 78 14.74 -4.14 -2.31
CA PRO A 78 14.98 -3.83 -0.89
C PRO A 78 15.74 -2.52 -0.68
N ASP A 79 16.76 -2.24 -1.49
CA ASP A 79 17.56 -1.02 -1.36
C ASP A 79 16.72 0.25 -1.61
N VAL A 80 15.91 0.23 -2.66
CA VAL A 80 15.01 1.33 -3.03
C VAL A 80 13.93 1.53 -1.96
N PHE A 81 13.33 0.43 -1.49
CA PHE A 81 12.33 0.47 -0.43
C PHE A 81 12.88 1.12 0.85
N VAL A 82 14.09 0.73 1.27
CA VAL A 82 14.74 1.29 2.47
C VAL A 82 15.15 2.75 2.26
N GLU A 83 15.63 3.12 1.08
CA GLU A 83 15.94 4.51 0.74
C GLU A 83 14.70 5.40 0.87
N ASP A 84 13.57 4.98 0.29
CA ASP A 84 12.32 5.73 0.33
C ASP A 84 11.80 5.89 1.75
N LEU A 85 11.86 4.82 2.56
CA LEU A 85 11.47 4.86 3.96
C LEU A 85 12.30 5.90 4.74
N ARG A 86 13.63 5.92 4.53
CA ARG A 86 14.50 6.90 5.18
C ARG A 86 14.27 8.32 4.68
N ALA A 87 14.02 8.48 3.38
CA ALA A 87 13.75 9.78 2.78
C ALA A 87 12.45 10.38 3.33
N PHE A 88 11.39 9.57 3.46
CA PHE A 88 10.12 10.01 4.02
C PHE A 88 10.22 10.38 5.51
N VAL A 89 10.87 9.54 6.33
CA VAL A 89 10.97 9.77 7.78
C VAL A 89 11.87 10.95 8.14
N ASN A 90 12.89 11.22 7.32
CA ASN A 90 13.80 12.35 7.52
C ASN A 90 13.38 13.61 6.76
N ALA A 91 12.23 13.59 6.05
CA ALA A 91 11.70 14.79 5.44
C ALA A 91 11.33 15.80 6.54
N PRO A 92 11.73 17.08 6.39
CA PRO A 92 11.51 18.11 7.40
C PRO A 92 10.02 18.47 7.60
#